data_AF-A0A9J7YD78-F1
#
_entry.id   AF-A0A9J7YD78-F1
#
_cell.length_a   1.000
_cell.length_b   1.000
_cell.length_c   1.000
_cell.angle_alpha   90.00
_cell.angle_beta   90.00
_cell.angle_gamma   90.00
#
_symmetry.space_group_name_H-M   'P 1'
#
loop_
_entity.id
_entity.type
_entity.pdbx_description
1 polymer ?
#
loop_
_entity_poly.entity_id
_entity_poly.type
_entity_poly.pdbx_seq_one_letter_code
_entity_poly.pdbx_strand_id
1 'polypeptide(L)'
;MIEDLDTRPQLMTDVKFSSSDSLSSKSSLLDVNASLKASFLGGLVEVGGSAKYLHDTKTSNQQSRVTMFYRETSRFEQLTITQLGQVTYPQVFERKTATHVITAVLYGAQAFMVFDRTFSDDENHQEIEGELNVMVKSIPGFSIEGQGGVEMTEGHKEKAKNITCTFHGDVHLKQNPTTYMEALEVYKKLPTLLGEDSQNAVAIKVWLYPLSLLDTAAAQLVREISTCLISNTEHMIEELGEVERKCNDLSRKPVANIFSDIKERLRLFQNSISIYSLILQKALARVLPAIRGGGMEEKSLDDILKIHYLSPFNAGMLNQWLHDTKSELHLLTSYTKTLKGIKTEDSDGLIISLLDPDIDVVVCLTFTSLKYKDPYLTTLNEFLKSVTFTELDGENKFSLTSSVQKPFNPHDVTSKMRENLSHFRSFSEANKDEKTIHFIISTISDASNPGSSIYLYEKGKLTDKKFQPVSKPPPPIVKNVLDQTVFLKLHACSFTLDPNTANTPLILFEENRKMTCEGEIQPYPDHPDRFGDECPQVLCREMGFACFVCFAYIACEHCNVIYVYLRITIQSQWLLTQLFVVLNPNVAKYKNLMDLNII
;
A
#
# COMPACT_ATOMS: atom_id res chain seq x y z
N MET A 1 -18.69 45.83 -41.45
CA MET A 1 -18.11 45.83 -40.10
C MET A 1 -16.77 45.07 -40.06
N ILE A 2 -15.88 45.25 -41.06
CA ILE A 2 -14.57 44.56 -41.15
C ILE A 2 -13.52 45.52 -41.76
N GLU A 3 -13.60 46.83 -41.52
CA GLU A 3 -12.63 47.80 -42.09
C GLU A 3 -11.55 48.24 -41.10
N ASP A 4 -11.61 47.80 -39.84
CA ASP A 4 -10.86 48.41 -38.74
C ASP A 4 -10.11 47.42 -37.82
N LEU A 5 -9.90 46.17 -38.26
CA LEU A 5 -9.09 45.15 -37.57
C LEU A 5 -7.80 44.95 -38.36
N ASP A 6 -6.65 45.22 -37.74
CA ASP A 6 -5.35 44.98 -38.37
C ASP A 6 -4.94 43.51 -38.16
N THR A 7 -5.03 42.73 -39.23
CA THR A 7 -4.70 41.30 -39.25
C THR A 7 -3.38 41.07 -39.96
N ARG A 8 -2.45 40.38 -39.30
CA ARG A 8 -1.13 40.07 -39.84
C ARG A 8 -0.82 38.57 -39.72
N PRO A 9 -0.25 37.93 -40.76
CA PRO A 9 0.20 36.55 -40.62
C PRO A 9 1.39 36.49 -39.66
N GLN A 10 1.38 35.50 -38.76
CA GLN A 10 2.45 35.23 -37.82
C GLN A 10 2.65 33.73 -37.72
N LEU A 11 3.30 33.16 -38.73
CA LEU A 11 3.55 31.72 -38.86
C LEU A 11 4.82 31.33 -38.11
N MET A 12 4.66 30.54 -37.04
CA MET A 12 5.78 30.01 -36.27
C MET A 12 5.40 28.64 -35.70
N THR A 13 6.28 27.67 -35.89
CA THR A 13 6.18 26.35 -35.25
C THR A 13 7.27 26.21 -34.20
N ASP A 14 6.89 25.78 -33.00
CA ASP A 14 7.76 25.60 -31.85
C ASP A 14 7.50 24.25 -31.21
N VAL A 15 8.56 23.49 -30.95
CA VAL A 15 8.49 22.16 -30.32
C VAL A 15 9.43 22.14 -29.13
N LYS A 16 8.88 21.85 -27.95
CA LYS A 16 9.63 21.78 -26.69
C LYS A 16 9.39 20.46 -25.98
N PHE A 17 10.33 20.09 -25.12
CA PHE A 17 10.27 18.88 -24.31
C PHE A 17 10.47 19.24 -22.84
N SER A 18 9.68 18.64 -21.95
CA SER A 18 9.83 18.76 -20.50
C SER A 18 9.85 17.39 -19.86
N SER A 19 10.84 17.12 -19.01
CA SER A 19 10.89 15.94 -18.14
C SER A 19 10.27 16.21 -16.75
N SER A 20 9.89 17.47 -16.48
CA SER A 20 9.29 17.88 -15.22
C SER A 20 7.77 18.02 -15.36
N ASP A 21 7.05 17.53 -14.34
CA ASP A 21 5.58 17.64 -14.20
C ASP A 21 5.18 18.71 -13.17
N SER A 22 6.12 19.51 -12.66
CA SER A 22 5.82 20.58 -11.70
C SER A 22 4.93 21.66 -12.32
N LEU A 23 4.10 22.32 -11.51
CA LEU A 23 3.20 23.35 -12.02
C LEU A 23 3.98 24.51 -12.65
N SER A 24 5.12 24.87 -12.06
CA SER A 24 6.05 25.86 -12.62
C SER A 24 6.50 25.48 -14.04
N SER A 25 6.85 24.21 -14.26
CA SER A 25 7.28 23.73 -15.59
C SER A 25 6.14 23.78 -16.60
N LYS A 26 4.93 23.36 -16.21
CA LYS A 26 3.74 23.43 -17.08
C LYS A 26 3.36 24.86 -17.42
N SER A 27 3.36 25.73 -16.41
CA SER A 27 3.09 27.16 -16.54
C SER A 27 4.10 27.81 -17.48
N SER A 28 5.37 27.42 -17.41
CA SER A 28 6.43 27.94 -18.29
C SER A 28 6.26 27.51 -19.75
N LEU A 29 5.78 26.29 -20.02
CA LEU A 29 5.49 25.84 -21.39
C LEU A 29 4.35 26.66 -22.03
N LEU A 30 3.35 27.01 -21.22
CA LEU A 30 2.18 27.80 -21.64
C LEU A 30 2.38 29.33 -21.53
N ASP A 31 3.54 29.81 -21.08
CA ASP A 31 3.80 31.24 -20.83
C ASP A 31 2.79 31.89 -19.85
N VAL A 32 2.38 31.12 -18.84
CA VAL A 32 1.44 31.56 -17.79
C VAL A 32 2.17 32.41 -16.76
N ASN A 33 1.75 33.67 -16.63
CA ASN A 33 2.35 34.60 -15.67
C ASN A 33 1.97 34.26 -14.21
N ALA A 34 2.68 34.87 -13.25
CA ALA A 34 2.48 34.59 -11.82
C ALA A 34 1.05 34.88 -11.35
N SER A 35 0.44 35.98 -11.80
CA SER A 35 -0.91 36.37 -11.39
C SER A 35 -1.96 35.35 -11.88
N LEU A 36 -1.89 34.92 -13.14
CA LEU A 36 -2.78 33.90 -13.68
C LEU A 36 -2.53 32.53 -13.03
N LYS A 37 -1.27 32.18 -12.76
CA LYS A 37 -0.91 30.97 -12.00
C LYS A 37 -1.56 30.95 -10.61
N ALA A 38 -1.55 32.07 -9.89
CA ALA A 38 -2.22 32.17 -8.59
C ALA A 38 -3.74 31.92 -8.71
N SER A 39 -4.38 32.49 -9.74
CA SER A 39 -5.80 32.24 -10.00
C SER A 39 -6.09 30.78 -10.35
N PHE A 40 -5.20 30.13 -11.11
CA PHE A 40 -5.30 28.70 -11.39
C PHE A 40 -5.20 27.85 -10.11
N LEU A 41 -4.24 28.15 -9.23
CA LEU A 41 -4.10 27.50 -7.92
C LEU A 41 -5.36 27.66 -7.05
N GLY A 42 -6.01 28.83 -7.13
CA GLY A 42 -7.28 29.10 -6.45
C GLY A 42 -8.51 28.49 -7.12
N GLY A 43 -8.38 27.76 -8.23
CA GLY A 43 -9.53 27.20 -8.95
C GLY A 43 -10.44 28.26 -9.58
N LEU A 44 -9.91 29.47 -9.84
CA LEU A 44 -10.65 30.60 -10.42
C LEU A 44 -10.60 30.65 -11.95
N VAL A 45 -9.84 29.74 -12.57
CA VAL A 45 -9.61 29.68 -14.02
C VAL A 45 -10.13 28.33 -14.52
N GLU A 46 -11.08 28.38 -15.44
CA GLU A 46 -11.51 27.20 -16.20
C GLU A 46 -10.58 27.00 -17.40
N VAL A 47 -10.12 25.78 -17.62
CA VAL A 47 -9.20 25.43 -18.72
C VAL A 47 -9.87 24.51 -19.73
N GLY A 48 -9.65 24.78 -21.01
CA GLY A 48 -10.17 24.01 -22.14
C GLY A 48 -9.04 23.55 -23.07
N GLY A 49 -9.37 22.70 -24.05
CA GLY A 49 -8.43 22.27 -25.11
C GLY A 49 -7.10 21.76 -24.57
N SER A 50 -6.01 22.30 -25.11
CA SER A 50 -4.63 21.99 -24.72
C SER A 50 -4.31 22.35 -23.26
N ALA A 51 -4.93 23.39 -22.70
CA ALA A 51 -4.70 23.84 -21.33
C ALA A 51 -5.19 22.84 -20.26
N LYS A 52 -5.99 21.82 -20.62
CA LYS A 52 -6.31 20.68 -19.74
C LYS A 52 -5.06 19.94 -19.24
N TYR A 53 -3.93 20.06 -19.95
CA TYR A 53 -2.62 19.59 -19.52
C TYR A 53 -2.22 20.10 -18.12
N LEU A 54 -2.65 21.30 -17.72
CA LEU A 54 -2.35 21.85 -16.40
C LEU A 54 -2.93 21.00 -15.25
N HIS A 55 -4.05 20.32 -15.48
CA HIS A 55 -4.67 19.41 -14.50
C HIS A 55 -4.16 17.96 -14.59
N ASP A 56 -3.48 17.58 -15.67
CA ASP A 56 -2.90 16.24 -15.82
C ASP A 56 -1.61 16.15 -15.03
N THR A 57 -1.69 15.72 -13.76
CA THR A 57 -0.55 15.50 -12.87
C THR A 57 -0.25 14.02 -12.69
N LYS A 58 1.01 13.69 -12.40
CA LYS A 58 1.41 12.33 -12.01
C LYS A 58 0.59 11.85 -10.82
N THR A 59 0.13 10.60 -10.88
CA THR A 59 -0.63 9.96 -9.78
C THR A 59 0.24 9.12 -8.85
N SER A 60 1.51 8.94 -9.22
CA SER A 60 2.46 8.00 -8.61
C SER A 60 3.88 8.52 -8.78
N ASN A 61 4.77 8.23 -7.81
CA ASN A 61 6.20 8.51 -7.96
C ASN A 61 6.93 7.39 -8.70
N GLN A 62 6.28 6.25 -8.91
CA GLN A 62 6.74 5.14 -9.75
C GLN A 62 6.36 5.34 -11.23
N GLN A 63 6.30 6.61 -11.66
CA GLN A 63 5.91 7.03 -13.00
C GLN A 63 6.93 8.02 -13.55
N SER A 64 7.62 7.63 -14.60
CA SER A 64 8.44 8.54 -15.41
C SER A 64 7.56 9.21 -16.45
N ARG A 65 7.76 10.51 -16.66
CA ARG A 65 6.95 11.33 -17.56
C ARG A 65 7.83 12.25 -18.38
N VAL A 66 7.57 12.31 -19.67
CA VAL A 66 8.14 13.32 -20.56
C VAL A 66 7.03 13.88 -21.42
N THR A 67 6.91 15.20 -21.46
CA THR A 67 5.90 15.90 -22.26
C THR A 67 6.55 16.52 -23.48
N MET A 68 5.97 16.26 -24.65
CA MET A 68 6.24 17.01 -25.87
C MET A 68 5.16 18.09 -26.04
N PHE A 69 5.60 19.33 -26.16
CA PHE A 69 4.77 20.49 -26.45
C PHE A 69 4.98 20.91 -27.91
N TYR A 70 3.89 20.99 -28.66
CA TYR A 70 3.84 21.52 -30.01
C TYR A 70 2.99 22.78 -30.03
N ARG A 71 3.51 23.85 -30.63
CA ARG A 71 2.79 25.10 -30.83
C ARG A 71 2.97 25.57 -32.26
N GLU A 72 1.86 25.97 -32.85
CA GLU A 72 1.86 26.59 -34.18
C GLU A 72 1.00 27.85 -34.14
N THR A 73 1.59 28.99 -34.54
CA THR A 73 0.90 30.28 -34.60
C THR A 73 0.51 30.58 -36.04
N SER A 74 -0.64 31.23 -36.24
CA SER A 74 -1.21 31.49 -37.56
C SER A 74 -1.27 32.98 -37.90
N ARG A 75 -2.09 33.72 -37.15
CA ARG A 75 -2.37 35.14 -37.39
C ARG A 75 -2.48 35.93 -36.08
N PHE A 76 -2.16 37.21 -36.17
CA PHE A 76 -2.31 38.18 -35.12
C PHE A 76 -3.35 39.22 -35.54
N GLU A 77 -4.29 39.51 -34.65
CA GLU A 77 -5.37 40.47 -34.87
C GLU A 77 -5.31 41.53 -33.76
N GLN A 78 -5.38 42.80 -34.13
CA GLN A 78 -5.42 43.91 -33.17
C GLN A 78 -6.49 44.95 -33.51
N LEU A 79 -7.10 45.51 -32.47
CA LEU A 79 -8.05 46.60 -32.58
C LEU A 79 -7.34 47.90 -32.95
N THR A 80 -7.93 48.68 -33.84
CA THR A 80 -7.47 50.04 -34.15
C THR A 80 -7.87 51.02 -33.04
N ILE A 81 -7.08 52.10 -32.88
CA ILE A 81 -7.28 53.13 -31.84
C ILE A 81 -8.68 53.76 -31.90
N THR A 82 -9.29 53.85 -33.09
CA THR A 82 -10.63 54.42 -33.32
C THR A 82 -11.73 53.65 -32.57
N GLN A 83 -11.59 52.34 -32.40
CA GLN A 83 -12.57 51.51 -31.70
C GLN A 83 -12.41 51.52 -30.17
N LEU A 84 -11.20 51.78 -29.64
CA LEU A 84 -11.01 51.92 -28.19
C LEU A 84 -11.79 53.11 -27.60
N GLY A 85 -12.09 54.14 -28.41
CA GLY A 85 -12.88 55.30 -27.99
C GLY A 85 -14.41 55.13 -28.11
N GLN A 86 -14.90 54.12 -28.83
CA GLN A 86 -16.34 53.89 -29.05
C GLN A 86 -16.83 52.65 -28.30
N VAL A 87 -17.17 52.81 -27.02
CA VAL A 87 -17.61 51.70 -26.18
C VAL A 87 -19.08 51.37 -26.43
N THR A 88 -19.35 50.24 -27.08
CA THR A 88 -20.71 49.78 -27.40
C THR A 88 -21.53 49.41 -26.16
N TYR A 89 -20.88 49.03 -25.06
CA TYR A 89 -21.52 48.60 -23.80
C TYR A 89 -21.00 49.39 -22.60
N PRO A 90 -21.36 50.68 -22.45
CA PRO A 90 -20.85 51.52 -21.36
C PRO A 90 -21.29 51.03 -19.96
N GLN A 91 -22.36 50.22 -19.89
CA GLN A 91 -22.84 49.62 -18.64
C GLN A 91 -21.79 48.77 -17.91
N VAL A 92 -20.74 48.30 -18.62
CA VAL A 92 -19.62 47.56 -18.01
C VAL A 92 -18.87 48.43 -16.99
N PHE A 93 -18.78 49.74 -17.22
CA PHE A 93 -18.13 50.68 -16.30
C PHE A 93 -18.94 50.86 -15.01
N GLU A 94 -20.24 51.16 -15.13
CA GLU A 94 -21.13 51.37 -14.00
C GLU A 94 -21.29 50.11 -13.14
N ARG A 95 -21.42 48.93 -13.79
CA ARG A 95 -21.61 47.66 -13.10
C ARG A 95 -20.31 47.01 -12.63
N LYS A 96 -19.15 47.56 -13.01
CA LYS A 96 -17.81 47.08 -12.62
C LYS A 96 -17.60 45.58 -12.90
N THR A 97 -18.15 45.09 -14.01
CA THR A 97 -18.14 43.65 -14.34
C THR A 97 -16.81 43.18 -14.95
N ALA A 98 -15.96 44.10 -15.40
CA ALA A 98 -14.65 43.80 -15.96
C ALA A 98 -13.63 44.89 -15.59
N THR A 99 -12.35 44.51 -15.51
CA THR A 99 -11.21 45.42 -15.26
C THR A 99 -10.42 45.73 -16.53
N HIS A 100 -10.49 44.85 -17.53
CA HIS A 100 -9.72 44.95 -18.77
C HIS A 100 -10.58 44.60 -19.99
N VAL A 101 -10.16 45.08 -21.16
CA VAL A 101 -10.68 44.70 -22.48
C VAL A 101 -9.56 44.09 -23.33
N ILE A 102 -9.91 43.12 -24.18
CA ILE A 102 -8.96 42.52 -25.11
C ILE A 102 -8.71 43.49 -26.26
N THR A 103 -7.44 43.83 -26.52
CA THR A 103 -7.04 44.72 -27.63
C THR A 103 -6.32 44.03 -28.75
N ALA A 104 -5.72 42.86 -28.49
CA ALA A 104 -5.13 42.03 -29.52
C ALA A 104 -5.20 40.55 -29.15
N VAL A 105 -5.20 39.69 -30.17
CA VAL A 105 -5.25 38.24 -30.05
C VAL A 105 -4.29 37.61 -31.05
N LEU A 106 -3.49 36.66 -30.57
CA LEU A 106 -2.70 35.77 -31.41
C LEU A 106 -3.43 34.42 -31.51
N TYR A 107 -3.67 33.98 -32.74
CA TYR A 107 -4.34 32.72 -33.05
C TYR A 107 -3.34 31.62 -33.43
N GLY A 108 -3.68 30.37 -33.15
CA GLY A 108 -2.86 29.22 -33.44
C GLY A 108 -3.49 27.92 -32.94
N ALA A 109 -2.67 26.88 -32.80
CA ALA A 109 -3.04 25.66 -32.09
C ALA A 109 -1.88 25.19 -31.22
N GLN A 110 -2.22 24.61 -30.07
CA GLN A 110 -1.28 23.97 -29.18
C GLN A 110 -1.66 22.51 -28.96
N ALA A 111 -0.66 21.67 -28.74
CA ALA A 111 -0.84 20.26 -28.40
C ALA A 111 0.24 19.81 -27.42
N PHE A 112 -0.19 19.07 -26.40
CA PHE A 112 0.65 18.36 -25.45
C PHE A 112 0.47 16.86 -25.68
N MET A 113 1.59 16.16 -25.88
CA MET A 113 1.66 14.71 -25.82
C MET A 113 2.44 14.35 -24.56
N VAL A 114 1.74 13.79 -23.59
CA VAL A 114 2.29 13.39 -22.30
C VAL A 114 2.61 11.90 -22.37
N PHE A 115 3.89 11.57 -22.35
CA PHE A 115 4.37 10.19 -22.40
C PHE A 115 4.68 9.70 -21.00
N ASP A 116 4.05 8.61 -20.60
CA ASP A 116 4.19 8.00 -19.29
C ASP A 116 4.73 6.58 -19.39
N ARG A 117 5.61 6.24 -18.45
CA ARG A 117 6.08 4.87 -18.21
C ARG A 117 6.10 4.58 -16.72
N THR A 118 5.30 3.61 -16.31
CA THR A 118 5.27 3.10 -14.93
C THR A 118 6.36 2.06 -14.72
N PHE A 119 6.91 1.99 -13.51
CA PHE A 119 7.95 1.03 -13.16
C PHE A 119 7.78 0.47 -11.75
N SER A 120 8.44 -0.64 -11.47
CA SER A 120 8.44 -1.32 -10.17
C SER A 120 9.59 -0.85 -9.27
N ASP A 121 9.52 -1.20 -7.97
CA ASP A 121 10.57 -0.86 -6.99
C ASP A 121 11.94 -1.48 -7.33
N ASP A 122 11.97 -2.54 -8.14
CA ASP A 122 13.20 -3.28 -8.50
C ASP A 122 13.89 -2.71 -9.76
N GLU A 123 13.27 -1.78 -10.47
CA GLU A 123 13.80 -1.19 -11.69
C GLU A 123 14.59 0.11 -11.43
N ASN A 124 15.58 0.38 -12.29
CA ASN A 124 16.41 1.57 -12.15
C ASN A 124 15.68 2.82 -12.68
N HIS A 125 15.20 3.65 -11.75
CA HIS A 125 14.48 4.88 -12.06
C HIS A 125 15.25 5.82 -13.00
N GLN A 126 16.55 6.03 -12.78
CA GLN A 126 17.37 6.93 -13.60
C GLN A 126 17.53 6.42 -15.03
N GLU A 127 17.65 5.11 -15.20
CA GLU A 127 17.75 4.49 -16.51
C GLU A 127 16.44 4.63 -17.29
N ILE A 128 15.30 4.37 -16.64
CA ILE A 128 13.97 4.50 -17.25
C ILE A 128 13.70 5.95 -17.65
N GLU A 129 14.03 6.91 -16.78
CA GLU A 129 13.86 8.34 -17.07
C GLU A 129 14.74 8.80 -18.24
N GLY A 130 16.02 8.38 -18.24
CA GLY A 130 16.94 8.65 -19.34
C GLY A 130 16.45 8.06 -20.66
N GLU A 131 16.00 6.81 -20.63
CA GLU A 131 15.47 6.12 -21.80
C GLU A 131 14.21 6.80 -22.36
N LEU A 132 13.23 7.11 -21.51
CA LEU A 132 12.00 7.79 -21.92
C LEU A 132 12.31 9.16 -22.54
N ASN A 133 13.22 9.92 -21.94
CA ASN A 133 13.64 11.23 -22.43
C ASN A 133 14.26 11.15 -23.83
N VAL A 134 15.13 10.16 -24.07
CA VAL A 134 15.74 9.94 -25.38
C VAL A 134 14.69 9.52 -26.41
N MET A 135 13.80 8.58 -26.06
CA MET A 135 12.76 8.09 -26.96
C MET A 135 11.81 9.20 -27.39
N VAL A 136 11.36 10.06 -26.47
CA VAL A 136 10.42 11.14 -26.79
C VAL A 136 11.09 12.26 -27.59
N LYS A 137 12.33 12.64 -27.25
CA LYS A 137 13.09 13.63 -28.03
C LYS A 137 13.46 13.19 -29.44
N SER A 138 13.44 11.88 -29.70
CA SER A 138 13.73 11.32 -31.02
C SER A 138 12.52 11.32 -31.97
N ILE A 139 11.30 11.60 -31.49
CA ILE A 139 10.06 11.63 -32.28
C ILE A 139 10.19 12.48 -33.56
N PRO A 140 10.73 13.72 -33.53
CA PRO A 140 10.89 14.52 -34.73
C PRO A 140 11.82 13.91 -35.78
N GLY A 141 12.74 13.04 -35.37
CA GLY A 141 13.73 12.40 -36.26
C GLY A 141 13.29 11.04 -36.83
N PHE A 142 12.23 10.43 -36.30
CA PHE A 142 11.81 9.08 -36.70
C PHE A 142 10.95 9.05 -37.98
N SER A 143 11.22 8.05 -38.80
CA SER A 143 10.48 7.76 -40.03
C SER A 143 9.41 6.70 -39.82
N ILE A 144 8.33 6.85 -40.57
CA ILE A 144 7.41 5.75 -40.85
C ILE A 144 7.83 5.28 -42.24
N GLU A 145 7.85 3.97 -42.46
CA GLU A 145 8.36 3.32 -43.69
C GLU A 145 8.12 4.15 -44.95
N GLY A 146 9.20 4.48 -45.68
CA GLY A 146 9.13 5.20 -46.96
C GLY A 146 9.27 6.73 -46.93
N GLN A 147 9.51 7.37 -45.77
CA GLN A 147 9.80 8.81 -45.69
C GLN A 147 11.18 9.06 -45.06
N GLY A 148 11.98 9.97 -45.63
CA GLY A 148 13.41 10.13 -45.33
C GLY A 148 13.76 10.68 -43.94
N GLY A 149 13.98 9.77 -42.99
CA GLY A 149 14.55 10.04 -41.66
C GLY A 149 15.03 8.72 -41.01
N VAL A 150 15.18 8.68 -39.68
CA VAL A 150 15.74 7.51 -38.98
C VAL A 150 14.69 6.42 -38.81
N GLU A 151 14.97 5.21 -39.30
CA GLU A 151 14.11 4.03 -39.06
C GLU A 151 14.24 3.54 -37.62
N MET A 152 13.13 3.14 -37.00
CA MET A 152 13.15 2.62 -35.64
C MET A 152 13.74 1.21 -35.61
N THR A 153 14.81 1.03 -34.82
CA THR A 153 15.38 -0.29 -34.52
C THR A 153 14.37 -1.17 -33.77
N GLU A 154 14.54 -2.49 -33.83
CA GLU A 154 13.68 -3.43 -33.08
C GLU A 154 13.73 -3.17 -31.57
N GLY A 155 14.90 -2.79 -31.04
CA GLY A 155 15.05 -2.39 -29.65
C GLY A 155 14.23 -1.13 -29.28
N HIS A 156 14.11 -0.16 -30.19
CA HIS A 156 13.24 1.01 -29.97
C HIS A 156 11.76 0.62 -29.95
N LYS A 157 11.34 -0.32 -30.81
CA LYS A 157 9.95 -0.80 -30.87
C LYS A 157 9.54 -1.52 -29.60
N GLU A 158 10.39 -2.40 -29.06
CA GLU A 158 10.11 -3.07 -27.78
C GLU A 158 9.96 -2.07 -26.62
N LYS A 159 10.84 -1.07 -26.55
CA LYS A 159 10.78 -0.03 -25.51
C LYS A 159 9.51 0.83 -25.64
N ALA A 160 9.08 1.12 -26.87
CA ALA A 160 7.87 1.90 -27.15
C ALA A 160 6.58 1.23 -26.67
N LYS A 161 6.54 -0.11 -26.56
CA LYS A 161 5.36 -0.85 -26.06
C LYS A 161 5.01 -0.52 -24.61
N ASN A 162 6.01 -0.14 -23.81
CA ASN A 162 5.84 0.18 -22.39
C ASN A 162 5.57 1.68 -22.14
N ILE A 163 5.37 2.47 -23.20
CA ILE A 163 5.14 3.91 -23.12
C ILE A 163 3.70 4.22 -23.55
N THR A 164 2.94 4.78 -22.62
CA THR A 164 1.59 5.28 -22.88
C THR A 164 1.64 6.76 -23.25
N CYS A 165 0.70 7.22 -24.07
CA CYS A 165 0.55 8.62 -24.44
C CYS A 165 -0.82 9.15 -24.01
N THR A 166 -0.85 10.36 -23.46
CA THR A 166 -2.08 11.14 -23.24
C THR A 166 -2.00 12.43 -24.05
N PHE A 167 -3.04 12.73 -24.82
CA PHE A 167 -3.08 13.90 -25.70
C PHE A 167 -4.01 14.99 -25.17
N HIS A 168 -3.50 16.20 -25.06
CA HIS A 168 -4.28 17.43 -24.79
C HIS A 168 -3.99 18.45 -25.88
N GLY A 169 -4.95 18.76 -26.74
CA GLY A 169 -4.72 19.67 -27.84
C GLY A 169 -5.96 20.46 -28.25
N ASP A 170 -5.71 21.52 -29.00
CA ASP A 170 -6.76 22.39 -29.55
C ASP A 170 -7.27 21.90 -30.92
N VAL A 171 -6.68 20.82 -31.43
CA VAL A 171 -7.05 20.18 -32.69
C VAL A 171 -8.02 19.02 -32.46
N HIS A 172 -9.01 18.91 -33.34
CA HIS A 172 -9.98 17.82 -33.28
C HIS A 172 -9.43 16.57 -33.99
N LEU A 173 -9.05 15.56 -33.21
CA LEU A 173 -8.62 14.26 -33.73
C LEU A 173 -9.81 13.31 -33.78
N LYS A 174 -9.86 12.42 -34.78
CA LYS A 174 -10.85 11.32 -34.83
C LYS A 174 -10.70 10.38 -33.62
N GLN A 175 -9.46 10.14 -33.21
CA GLN A 175 -9.10 9.35 -32.05
C GLN A 175 -7.81 9.92 -31.45
N ASN A 176 -7.77 10.04 -30.14
CA ASN A 176 -6.59 10.50 -29.43
C ASN A 176 -5.54 9.38 -29.33
N PRO A 177 -4.25 9.69 -29.47
CA PRO A 177 -3.19 8.69 -29.35
C PRO A 177 -3.08 8.22 -27.89
N THR A 178 -3.01 6.90 -27.73
CA THR A 178 -2.83 6.21 -26.45
C THR A 178 -1.48 5.50 -26.35
N THR A 179 -0.84 5.27 -27.50
CA THR A 179 0.47 4.60 -27.59
C THR A 179 1.53 5.53 -28.17
N TYR A 180 2.81 5.18 -27.96
CA TYR A 180 3.93 5.89 -28.56
C TYR A 180 3.87 5.95 -30.10
N MET A 181 3.47 4.85 -30.75
CA MET A 181 3.39 4.79 -32.22
C MET A 181 2.27 5.68 -32.77
N GLU A 182 1.10 5.67 -32.14
CA GLU A 182 0.00 6.57 -32.51
C GLU A 182 0.39 8.04 -32.34
N ALA A 183 1.14 8.36 -31.28
CA ALA A 183 1.63 9.72 -31.04
C ALA A 183 2.58 10.20 -32.15
N LEU A 184 3.47 9.32 -32.64
CA LEU A 184 4.36 9.61 -33.78
C LEU A 184 3.57 9.93 -35.05
N GLU A 185 2.50 9.18 -35.32
CA GLU A 185 1.62 9.46 -36.46
C GLU A 185 0.89 10.78 -36.32
N VAL A 186 0.34 11.07 -35.14
CA VAL A 186 -0.36 12.33 -34.86
C VAL A 186 0.59 13.50 -35.01
N TYR A 187 1.82 13.40 -34.50
CA TYR A 187 2.84 14.45 -34.62
C TYR A 187 3.09 14.83 -36.09
N LYS A 188 3.21 13.85 -36.98
CA LYS A 188 3.41 14.11 -38.43
C LYS A 188 2.20 14.75 -39.09
N LYS A 189 1.00 14.50 -38.56
CA LYS A 189 -0.26 15.09 -39.05
C LYS A 189 -0.49 16.49 -38.48
N LEU A 190 0.08 16.86 -37.32
CA LEU A 190 -0.14 18.15 -36.65
C LEU A 190 0.00 19.38 -37.58
N PRO A 191 1.06 19.53 -38.40
CA PRO A 191 1.19 20.69 -39.29
C PRO A 191 0.07 20.82 -40.33
N THR A 192 -0.62 19.71 -40.65
CA THR A 192 -1.72 19.69 -41.62
C THR A 192 -3.10 19.96 -40.98
N LEU A 193 -3.21 19.88 -39.65
CA LEU A 193 -4.49 19.88 -38.94
C LEU A 193 -5.07 21.28 -38.68
N LEU A 194 -4.28 22.35 -38.83
CA LEU A 194 -4.79 23.73 -38.78
C LEU A 194 -5.68 24.10 -39.99
N GLY A 195 -5.63 23.29 -41.06
CA GLY A 195 -6.42 23.47 -42.29
C GLY A 195 -5.89 24.60 -43.19
N GLU A 196 -6.34 24.61 -44.44
CA GLU A 196 -6.12 25.74 -45.34
C GLU A 196 -6.78 27.00 -44.72
N ASP A 197 -6.04 28.12 -44.68
CA ASP A 197 -6.43 29.40 -44.07
C ASP A 197 -6.65 29.42 -42.54
N SER A 198 -6.15 28.43 -41.78
CA SER A 198 -6.21 28.45 -40.30
C SER A 198 -7.63 28.54 -39.73
N GLN A 199 -8.60 27.91 -40.39
CA GLN A 199 -10.02 27.93 -39.99
C GLN A 199 -10.26 27.31 -38.59
N ASN A 200 -9.38 26.41 -38.16
CA ASN A 200 -9.45 25.73 -36.87
C ASN A 200 -8.58 26.38 -35.77
N ALA A 201 -7.99 27.56 -36.03
CA ALA A 201 -7.11 28.22 -35.07
C ALA A 201 -7.89 28.80 -33.88
N VAL A 202 -7.38 28.57 -32.67
CA VAL A 202 -7.90 29.10 -31.40
C VAL A 202 -7.04 30.26 -30.91
N ALA A 203 -7.57 31.08 -30.01
CA ALA A 203 -6.80 32.14 -29.37
C ALA A 203 -5.76 31.53 -28.40
N ILE A 204 -4.47 31.79 -28.65
CA ILE A 204 -3.36 31.25 -27.84
C ILE A 204 -2.72 32.30 -26.92
N LYS A 205 -2.82 33.59 -27.26
CA LYS A 205 -2.31 34.70 -26.44
C LYS A 205 -3.18 35.94 -26.65
N VAL A 206 -3.48 36.64 -25.56
CA VAL A 206 -4.32 37.84 -25.57
C VAL A 206 -3.59 39.00 -24.91
N TRP A 207 -3.83 40.20 -25.42
CA TRP A 207 -3.36 41.46 -24.83
C TRP A 207 -4.54 42.18 -24.21
N LEU A 208 -4.36 42.58 -22.96
CA LEU A 208 -5.39 43.21 -22.14
C LEU A 208 -5.05 44.68 -21.92
N TYR A 209 -6.04 45.55 -22.12
CA TYR A 209 -5.94 46.99 -21.85
C TYR A 209 -6.82 47.36 -20.66
N PRO A 210 -6.29 48.09 -19.65
CA PRO A 210 -7.08 48.46 -18.47
C PRO A 210 -8.23 49.40 -18.82
N LEU A 211 -9.44 49.05 -18.37
CA LEU A 211 -10.62 49.89 -18.58
C LEU A 211 -10.58 51.20 -17.77
N SER A 212 -9.84 51.23 -16.65
CA SER A 212 -9.66 52.42 -15.83
C SER A 212 -8.93 53.56 -16.55
N LEU A 213 -8.22 53.27 -17.66
CA LEU A 213 -7.60 54.28 -18.52
C LEU A 213 -8.59 54.90 -19.51
N LEU A 214 -9.71 54.21 -19.78
CA LEU A 214 -10.80 54.72 -20.63
C LEU A 214 -11.84 55.47 -19.81
N ASP A 215 -12.20 54.92 -18.63
CA ASP A 215 -13.15 55.53 -17.71
C ASP A 215 -12.73 55.26 -16.26
N THR A 216 -12.57 56.33 -15.47
CA THR A 216 -12.21 56.24 -14.05
C THR A 216 -13.24 55.52 -13.18
N ALA A 217 -14.49 55.40 -13.63
CA ALA A 217 -15.55 54.66 -12.92
C ALA A 217 -15.41 53.14 -13.06
N ALA A 218 -14.57 52.64 -13.99
CA ALA A 218 -14.36 51.22 -14.24
C ALA A 218 -13.79 50.48 -13.01
N ALA A 219 -13.97 49.16 -12.98
CA ALA A 219 -13.28 48.34 -12.00
C ALA A 219 -11.76 48.39 -12.22
N GLN A 220 -10.99 48.49 -11.14
CA GLN A 220 -9.53 48.56 -11.20
C GLN A 220 -8.89 47.42 -10.42
N LEU A 221 -7.77 46.92 -10.94
CA LEU A 221 -6.84 46.09 -10.17
C LEU A 221 -6.08 47.00 -9.19
N VAL A 222 -6.41 46.90 -7.90
CA VAL A 222 -5.91 47.80 -6.86
C VAL A 222 -4.55 47.33 -6.32
N ARG A 223 -4.34 46.01 -6.19
CA ARG A 223 -3.09 45.43 -5.69
C ARG A 223 -2.67 44.25 -6.57
N GLU A 224 -1.38 44.20 -6.90
CA GLU A 224 -0.72 42.99 -7.41
C GLU A 224 -0.28 42.13 -6.23
N ILE A 225 -0.31 40.81 -6.40
CA ILE A 225 0.12 39.86 -5.37
C ILE A 225 1.60 39.55 -5.57
N SER A 226 2.38 39.67 -4.50
CA SER A 226 3.81 39.36 -4.47
C SER A 226 4.11 37.98 -5.05
N THR A 227 5.07 37.93 -5.98
CA THR A 227 5.54 36.68 -6.60
C THR A 227 6.09 35.69 -5.58
N CYS A 228 6.64 36.18 -4.47
CA CYS A 228 7.09 35.35 -3.34
C CYS A 228 5.93 34.59 -2.70
N LEU A 229 4.81 35.26 -2.40
CA LEU A 229 3.62 34.61 -1.82
C LEU A 229 2.99 33.61 -2.77
N ILE A 230 2.98 33.91 -4.07
CA ILE A 230 2.50 32.98 -5.11
C ILE A 230 3.40 31.74 -5.15
N SER A 231 4.71 31.91 -5.13
CA SER A 231 5.67 30.80 -5.12
C SER A 231 5.54 29.94 -3.85
N ASN A 232 5.33 30.55 -2.68
CA ASN A 232 5.12 29.81 -1.43
C ASN A 232 3.80 29.03 -1.45
N THR A 233 2.77 29.60 -2.08
CA THR A 233 1.46 28.93 -2.26
C THR A 233 1.57 27.75 -3.22
N GLU A 234 2.30 27.92 -4.32
CA GLU A 234 2.63 26.84 -5.25
C GLU A 234 3.38 25.71 -4.54
N HIS A 235 4.44 26.05 -3.81
CA HIS A 235 5.24 25.06 -3.07
C HIS A 235 4.38 24.25 -2.09
N MET A 236 3.54 24.92 -1.30
CA MET A 236 2.59 24.26 -0.38
C MET A 236 1.67 23.25 -1.10
N ILE A 237 1.12 23.62 -2.27
CA ILE A 237 0.24 22.74 -3.04
C ILE A 237 1.02 21.57 -3.65
N GLU A 238 2.25 21.80 -4.12
CA GLU A 238 3.13 20.76 -4.63
C GLU A 238 3.54 19.75 -3.54
N GLU A 239 3.82 20.22 -2.32
CA GLU A 239 4.12 19.34 -1.18
C GLU A 239 2.93 18.42 -0.83
N LEU A 240 1.71 18.95 -0.82
CA LEU A 240 0.50 18.15 -0.61
C LEU A 240 0.30 17.10 -1.72
N GLY A 241 0.52 17.50 -2.98
CA GLY A 241 0.46 16.58 -4.12
C GLY A 241 1.52 15.47 -4.05
N GLU A 242 2.72 15.78 -3.56
CA GLU A 242 3.78 14.81 -3.35
C GLU A 242 3.43 13.79 -2.24
N VAL A 243 2.82 14.24 -1.15
CA VAL A 243 2.29 13.36 -0.10
C VAL A 243 1.19 12.45 -0.66
N GLU A 244 0.28 12.97 -1.48
CA GLU A 244 -0.78 12.19 -2.11
C GLU A 244 -0.21 11.10 -3.04
N ARG A 245 0.77 11.44 -3.89
CA ARG A 245 1.48 10.45 -4.73
C ARG A 245 2.14 9.34 -3.92
N LYS A 246 2.87 9.68 -2.85
CA LYS A 246 3.48 8.69 -1.95
C LYS A 246 2.43 7.79 -1.31
N CYS A 247 1.29 8.35 -0.89
CA CYS A 247 0.19 7.56 -0.33
C CYS A 247 -0.40 6.60 -1.37
N ASN A 248 -0.60 7.06 -2.62
CA ASN A 248 -1.08 6.22 -3.72
C ASN A 248 -0.13 5.05 -3.99
N ASP A 249 1.18 5.29 -3.99
CA ASP A 249 2.19 4.24 -4.18
C ASP A 249 2.14 3.18 -3.08
N LEU A 250 1.98 3.61 -1.82
CA LEU A 250 1.81 2.68 -0.69
C LEU A 250 0.52 1.85 -0.82
N SER A 251 -0.58 2.49 -1.21
CA SER A 251 -1.88 1.82 -1.39
C SER A 251 -1.90 0.81 -2.54
N ARG A 252 -1.05 0.99 -3.56
CA ARG A 252 -0.91 0.06 -4.68
C ARG A 252 -0.11 -1.20 -4.33
N LYS A 253 0.63 -1.21 -3.21
CA LYS A 253 1.43 -2.38 -2.82
C LYS A 253 0.53 -3.59 -2.55
N PRO A 254 0.89 -4.80 -3.03
CA PRO A 254 0.08 -6.01 -2.82
C PRO A 254 -0.23 -6.28 -1.35
N VAL A 255 0.76 -6.07 -0.48
CA VAL A 255 0.64 -6.28 0.97
C VAL A 255 -0.35 -5.32 1.63
N ALA A 256 -0.51 -4.10 1.12
CA ALA A 256 -1.53 -3.18 1.61
C ALA A 256 -2.94 -3.67 1.29
N ASN A 257 -3.14 -4.41 0.19
CA ASN A 257 -4.42 -5.00 -0.15
C ASN A 257 -4.77 -6.25 0.65
N ILE A 258 -3.76 -6.96 1.15
CA ILE A 258 -3.94 -8.14 2.02
C ILE A 258 -4.42 -7.71 3.41
N PHE A 259 -3.86 -6.61 3.94
CA PHE A 259 -4.15 -6.15 5.30
C PHE A 259 -5.14 -4.98 5.31
N SER A 260 -6.43 -5.31 5.48
CA SER A 260 -7.54 -4.36 5.42
C SER A 260 -7.42 -3.18 6.40
N ASP A 261 -6.88 -3.40 7.61
CA ASP A 261 -6.66 -2.33 8.59
C ASP A 261 -5.67 -1.26 8.10
N ILE A 262 -4.61 -1.64 7.38
CA ILE A 262 -3.65 -0.69 6.80
C ILE A 262 -4.29 0.02 5.61
N LYS A 263 -5.00 -0.73 4.76
CA LYS A 263 -5.73 -0.18 3.61
C LYS A 263 -6.70 0.91 4.03
N GLU A 264 -7.47 0.67 5.08
CA GLU A 264 -8.44 1.65 5.59
C GLU A 264 -7.73 2.88 6.18
N ARG A 265 -6.61 2.72 6.90
CA ARG A 265 -5.80 3.85 7.38
C ARG A 265 -5.25 4.71 6.23
N LEU A 266 -4.69 4.09 5.19
CA LEU A 266 -4.21 4.80 3.99
C LEU A 266 -5.35 5.53 3.28
N ARG A 267 -6.53 4.91 3.17
CA ARG A 267 -7.72 5.52 2.58
C ARG A 267 -8.20 6.74 3.38
N LEU A 268 -8.28 6.63 4.71
CA LEU A 268 -8.68 7.73 5.59
C LEU A 268 -7.70 8.90 5.47
N PHE A 269 -6.39 8.61 5.47
CA PHE A 269 -5.34 9.61 5.27
C PHE A 269 -5.48 10.33 3.93
N GLN A 270 -5.63 9.57 2.83
CA GLN A 270 -5.83 10.13 1.49
C GLN A 270 -7.07 11.03 1.44
N ASN A 271 -8.20 10.56 1.95
CA ASN A 271 -9.43 11.36 2.01
C ASN A 271 -9.24 12.67 2.80
N SER A 272 -8.50 12.62 3.92
CA SER A 272 -8.20 13.82 4.70
C SER A 272 -7.40 14.85 3.89
N ILE A 273 -6.40 14.42 3.10
CA ILE A 273 -5.61 15.31 2.23
C ILE A 273 -6.48 15.91 1.12
N SER A 274 -7.31 15.10 0.46
CA SER A 274 -8.17 15.57 -0.62
C SER A 274 -9.19 16.61 -0.11
N ILE A 275 -9.79 16.37 1.06
CA ILE A 275 -10.71 17.33 1.70
C ILE A 275 -9.96 18.62 2.08
N TYR A 276 -8.79 18.51 2.71
CA TYR A 276 -7.99 19.68 3.09
C TYR A 276 -7.62 20.53 1.87
N SER A 277 -7.16 19.90 0.78
CA SER A 277 -6.78 20.56 -0.47
C SER A 277 -7.95 21.35 -1.07
N LEU A 278 -9.18 20.79 -0.99
CA LEU A 278 -10.38 21.51 -1.43
C LEU A 278 -10.71 22.72 -0.55
N ILE A 279 -10.57 22.61 0.78
CA ILE A 279 -10.79 23.73 1.71
C ILE A 279 -9.76 24.83 1.45
N LEU A 280 -8.49 24.45 1.26
CA LEU A 280 -7.40 25.36 0.94
C LEU A 280 -7.64 26.09 -0.39
N GLN A 281 -8.02 25.35 -1.44
CA GLN A 281 -8.37 25.94 -2.73
C GLN A 281 -9.52 26.94 -2.62
N LYS A 282 -10.58 26.63 -1.86
CA LYS A 282 -11.69 27.56 -1.60
C LYS A 282 -11.25 28.82 -0.86
N ALA A 283 -10.32 28.69 0.09
CA ALA A 283 -9.76 29.83 0.80
C ALA A 283 -8.97 30.76 -0.15
N LEU A 284 -8.14 30.18 -1.02
CA LEU A 284 -7.42 30.92 -2.08
C LEU A 284 -8.41 31.59 -3.05
N ALA A 285 -9.45 30.88 -3.50
CA ALA A 285 -10.48 31.41 -4.37
C ALA A 285 -11.17 32.66 -3.81
N ARG A 286 -11.33 32.72 -2.48
CA ARG A 286 -11.93 33.87 -1.78
C ARG A 286 -10.94 35.02 -1.61
N VAL A 287 -9.70 34.73 -1.19
CA VAL A 287 -8.72 35.76 -0.80
C VAL A 287 -8.07 36.42 -2.02
N LEU A 288 -7.74 35.68 -3.08
CA LEU A 288 -7.03 36.23 -4.23
C LEU A 288 -7.80 37.38 -4.94
N PRO A 289 -9.11 37.26 -5.25
CA PRO A 289 -9.86 38.36 -5.84
C PRO A 289 -10.04 39.53 -4.87
N ALA A 290 -10.20 39.26 -3.57
CA ALA A 290 -10.39 40.29 -2.55
C ALA A 290 -9.13 41.16 -2.36
N ILE A 291 -7.93 40.56 -2.40
CA ILE A 291 -6.66 41.32 -2.39
C ILE A 291 -6.57 42.21 -3.64
N ARG A 292 -6.82 41.62 -4.81
CA ARG A 292 -6.77 42.33 -6.10
C ARG A 292 -7.75 43.50 -6.19
N GLY A 293 -8.94 43.35 -5.63
CA GLY A 293 -9.95 44.40 -5.53
C GLY A 293 -9.69 45.43 -4.42
N GLY A 294 -8.64 45.25 -3.61
CA GLY A 294 -8.31 46.14 -2.48
C GLY A 294 -9.17 45.96 -1.23
N GLY A 295 -10.03 44.93 -1.18
CA GLY A 295 -10.87 44.62 -0.03
C GLY A 295 -10.15 43.87 1.09
N MET A 296 -8.99 43.26 0.79
CA MET A 296 -8.14 42.55 1.75
C MET A 296 -6.67 42.89 1.52
N GLU A 297 -5.83 42.67 2.52
CA GLU A 297 -4.37 42.84 2.40
C GLU A 297 -3.67 41.53 2.06
N GLU A 298 -2.44 41.60 1.54
CA GLU A 298 -1.62 40.41 1.29
C GLU A 298 -1.40 39.55 2.54
N LYS A 299 -1.46 40.19 3.73
CA LYS A 299 -1.40 39.50 5.02
C LYS A 299 -2.41 38.36 5.11
N SER A 300 -3.58 38.47 4.51
CA SER A 300 -4.59 37.40 4.55
C SER A 300 -4.15 36.14 3.81
N LEU A 301 -3.32 36.25 2.76
CA LEU A 301 -2.72 35.11 2.09
C LEU A 301 -1.55 34.53 2.91
N ASP A 302 -0.75 35.40 3.53
CA ASP A 302 0.30 35.00 4.46
C ASP A 302 -0.26 34.25 5.68
N ASP A 303 -1.41 34.67 6.20
CA ASP A 303 -2.11 33.99 7.29
C ASP A 303 -2.57 32.57 6.88
N ILE A 304 -3.03 32.37 5.63
CA ILE A 304 -3.34 31.02 5.10
C ILE A 304 -2.10 30.14 5.12
N LEU A 305 -0.96 30.64 4.64
CA LEU A 305 0.31 29.91 4.63
C LEU A 305 0.75 29.56 6.05
N LYS A 306 0.67 30.51 6.99
CA LYS A 306 0.99 30.28 8.41
C LYS A 306 0.10 29.22 9.04
N ILE A 307 -1.22 29.28 8.81
CA ILE A 307 -2.16 28.27 9.28
C ILE A 307 -1.75 26.90 8.75
N HIS A 308 -1.41 26.79 7.46
CA HIS A 308 -0.95 25.52 6.88
C HIS A 308 0.30 24.98 7.56
N TYR A 309 1.37 25.78 7.68
CA TYR A 309 2.64 25.32 8.25
C TYR A 309 2.55 24.97 9.74
N LEU A 310 1.62 25.59 10.48
CA LEU A 310 1.34 25.26 11.89
C LEU A 310 0.33 24.11 12.08
N SER A 311 -0.37 23.73 11.01
CA SER A 311 -1.38 22.67 11.04
C SER A 311 -0.76 21.27 11.07
N PRO A 312 -1.51 20.23 11.44
CA PRO A 312 -1.08 18.85 11.26
C PRO A 312 -0.91 18.44 9.79
N PHE A 313 -1.32 19.27 8.81
CA PHE A 313 -1.16 19.05 7.38
C PHE A 313 0.17 19.59 6.82
N ASN A 314 1.10 20.05 7.66
CA ASN A 314 2.43 20.40 7.17
C ASN A 314 3.15 19.16 6.61
N ALA A 315 4.01 19.38 5.62
CA ALA A 315 4.71 18.30 4.92
C ALA A 315 5.55 17.42 5.84
N GLY A 316 6.15 17.97 6.90
CA GLY A 316 6.96 17.21 7.85
C GLY A 316 6.16 16.12 8.57
N MET A 317 5.01 16.48 9.15
CA MET A 317 4.14 15.53 9.86
C MET A 317 3.52 14.49 8.92
N LEU A 318 3.04 14.94 7.74
CA LEU A 318 2.46 14.05 6.74
C LEU A 318 3.47 13.01 6.24
N ASN A 319 4.69 13.45 5.90
CA ASN A 319 5.74 12.54 5.45
C ASN A 319 6.22 11.62 6.56
N GLN A 320 6.25 12.05 7.82
CA GLN A 320 6.58 11.18 8.94
C GLN A 320 5.57 10.04 9.08
N TRP A 321 4.27 10.35 9.03
CA TRP A 321 3.24 9.31 9.12
C TRP A 321 3.34 8.31 7.95
N LEU A 322 3.57 8.79 6.73
CA LEU A 322 3.80 7.94 5.56
C LEU A 322 5.06 7.07 5.72
N HIS A 323 6.14 7.62 6.28
CA HIS A 323 7.37 6.89 6.54
C HIS A 323 7.15 5.75 7.54
N ASP A 324 6.45 6.01 8.64
CA ASP A 324 6.12 5.01 9.65
C ASP A 324 5.25 3.89 9.06
N THR A 325 4.23 4.26 8.27
CA THR A 325 3.33 3.31 7.59
C THR A 325 4.08 2.49 6.53
N LYS A 326 5.02 3.10 5.81
CA LYS A 326 5.92 2.41 4.88
C LYS A 326 6.79 1.37 5.61
N SER A 327 7.31 1.73 6.78
CA SER A 327 8.12 0.83 7.61
C SER A 327 7.30 -0.36 8.14
N GLU A 328 6.06 -0.12 8.56
CA GLU A 328 5.10 -1.16 8.95
C GLU A 328 4.81 -2.13 7.78
N LEU A 329 4.50 -1.60 6.60
CA LEU A 329 4.29 -2.40 5.39
C LEU A 329 5.54 -3.21 5.01
N HIS A 330 6.73 -2.62 5.13
CA HIS A 330 7.99 -3.32 4.86
C HIS A 330 8.21 -4.51 5.80
N LEU A 331 7.93 -4.34 7.10
CA LEU A 331 7.98 -5.42 8.09
C LEU A 331 7.05 -6.57 7.69
N LEU A 332 5.79 -6.25 7.40
CA LEU A 332 4.79 -7.25 7.00
C LEU A 332 5.17 -7.95 5.70
N THR A 333 5.67 -7.20 4.72
CA THR A 333 6.17 -7.74 3.44
C THR A 333 7.31 -8.73 3.65
N SER A 334 8.23 -8.43 4.58
CA SER A 334 9.34 -9.33 4.91
C SER A 334 8.83 -10.65 5.51
N TYR A 335 7.82 -10.59 6.37
CA TYR A 335 7.24 -11.77 7.03
C TYR A 335 6.46 -12.63 6.03
N THR A 336 5.59 -12.03 5.22
CA THR A 336 4.81 -12.77 4.20
C THR A 336 5.71 -13.36 3.11
N LYS A 337 6.77 -12.64 2.69
CA LYS A 337 7.77 -13.15 1.74
C LYS A 337 8.57 -14.33 2.29
N THR A 338 8.73 -14.43 3.61
CA THR A 338 9.44 -15.55 4.27
C THR A 338 8.58 -16.82 4.28
N LEU A 339 7.26 -16.69 4.35
CA LEU A 339 6.29 -17.80 4.43
C LEU A 339 5.69 -18.15 3.07
N LYS A 340 6.53 -18.25 2.02
CA LYS A 340 6.07 -18.59 0.67
C LYS A 340 5.32 -19.93 0.67
N GLY A 341 4.10 -19.94 0.14
CA GLY A 341 3.24 -21.12 0.02
C GLY A 341 2.11 -21.18 1.06
N ILE A 342 2.15 -20.32 2.09
CA ILE A 342 1.09 -20.21 3.08
C ILE A 342 0.13 -19.10 2.65
N LYS A 343 -1.18 -19.38 2.66
CA LYS A 343 -2.20 -18.40 2.30
C LYS A 343 -2.31 -17.32 3.37
N THR A 344 -2.44 -16.07 2.93
CA THR A 344 -2.78 -14.95 3.81
C THR A 344 -4.22 -14.57 3.54
N GLU A 345 -5.05 -14.63 4.57
CA GLU A 345 -6.50 -14.44 4.49
C GLU A 345 -6.94 -13.40 5.51
N ASP A 346 -8.00 -12.67 5.16
CA ASP A 346 -8.67 -11.78 6.10
C ASP A 346 -9.56 -12.57 7.08
N SER A 347 -10.35 -11.85 7.88
CA SER A 347 -11.27 -12.45 8.84
C SER A 347 -12.26 -13.42 8.20
N ASP A 348 -12.73 -13.12 6.97
CA ASP A 348 -13.73 -13.93 6.28
C ASP A 348 -13.09 -15.19 5.69
N GLY A 349 -11.91 -15.06 5.09
CA GLY A 349 -11.13 -16.21 4.62
C GLY A 349 -10.70 -17.15 5.76
N LEU A 350 -10.43 -16.62 6.95
CA LEU A 350 -10.20 -17.43 8.14
C LEU A 350 -11.45 -18.23 8.52
N ILE A 351 -12.63 -17.61 8.54
CA ILE A 351 -13.90 -18.30 8.85
C ILE A 351 -14.16 -19.43 7.85
N ILE A 352 -13.93 -19.20 6.56
CA ILE A 352 -14.08 -20.23 5.52
C ILE A 352 -13.16 -21.42 5.81
N SER A 353 -11.90 -21.15 6.17
CA SER A 353 -10.92 -22.20 6.49
C SER A 353 -11.28 -22.99 7.76
N LEU A 354 -11.99 -22.36 8.71
CA LEU A 354 -12.44 -23.02 9.94
C LEU A 354 -13.69 -23.90 9.75
N LEU A 355 -14.42 -23.71 8.64
CA LEU A 355 -15.64 -24.45 8.30
C LEU A 355 -15.39 -25.62 7.34
N ASP A 356 -14.16 -25.79 6.85
CA ASP A 356 -13.80 -26.86 5.94
C ASP A 356 -13.86 -28.23 6.66
N PRO A 357 -14.71 -29.18 6.20
CA PRO A 357 -14.86 -30.47 6.86
C PRO A 357 -13.65 -31.40 6.72
N ASP A 358 -12.75 -31.14 5.77
CA ASP A 358 -11.54 -31.94 5.56
C ASP A 358 -10.35 -31.47 6.44
N ILE A 359 -10.52 -30.37 7.18
CA ILE A 359 -9.49 -29.75 8.02
C ILE A 359 -9.85 -29.91 9.50
N ASP A 360 -9.06 -30.70 10.23
CA ASP A 360 -9.25 -30.91 11.67
C ASP A 360 -8.61 -29.79 12.50
N VAL A 361 -7.47 -29.24 12.04
CA VAL A 361 -6.66 -28.29 12.79
C VAL A 361 -6.26 -27.11 11.90
N VAL A 362 -6.47 -25.88 12.39
CA VAL A 362 -5.96 -24.67 11.75
C VAL A 362 -4.94 -24.00 12.68
N VAL A 363 -3.73 -23.82 12.18
CA VAL A 363 -2.67 -23.05 12.86
C VAL A 363 -2.53 -21.71 12.16
N CYS A 364 -2.87 -20.65 12.88
CA CYS A 364 -2.97 -19.29 12.34
C CYS A 364 -1.89 -18.39 12.96
N LEU A 365 -0.97 -17.89 12.13
CA LEU A 365 -0.10 -16.79 12.52
C LEU A 365 -0.87 -15.47 12.35
N THR A 366 -1.23 -14.85 13.46
CA THR A 366 -2.03 -13.63 13.46
C THR A 366 -1.22 -12.41 13.87
N PHE A 367 -1.36 -11.32 13.11
CA PHE A 367 -0.90 -9.99 13.52
C PHE A 367 -1.98 -9.31 14.35
N THR A 368 -1.66 -9.05 15.62
CA THR A 368 -2.65 -8.70 16.65
C THR A 368 -2.75 -7.21 16.95
N SER A 369 -1.80 -6.43 16.44
CA SER A 369 -1.68 -5.00 16.74
C SER A 369 -1.83 -4.08 15.53
N LEU A 370 -2.27 -4.61 14.37
CA LEU A 370 -2.47 -3.81 13.16
C LEU A 370 -3.73 -2.93 13.20
N LYS A 371 -4.77 -3.37 13.93
CA LYS A 371 -5.98 -2.59 14.16
C LYS A 371 -5.82 -1.73 15.40
N TYR A 372 -5.72 -0.44 15.21
CA TYR A 372 -5.72 0.54 16.28
C TYR A 372 -6.34 1.86 15.80
N LYS A 373 -6.84 2.66 16.73
CA LYS A 373 -7.28 4.02 16.41
C LYS A 373 -6.04 4.89 16.22
N ASP A 374 -5.75 5.28 14.98
CA ASP A 374 -4.59 6.10 14.68
C ASP A 374 -4.79 7.52 15.26
N PRO A 375 -3.94 7.94 16.22
CA PRO A 375 -4.12 9.23 16.87
C PRO A 375 -3.89 10.40 15.90
N TYR A 376 -2.95 10.26 14.97
CA TYR A 376 -2.65 11.32 14.01
C TYR A 376 -3.80 11.49 13.00
N LEU A 377 -4.38 10.39 12.50
CA LEU A 377 -5.59 10.48 11.66
C LEU A 377 -6.77 11.12 12.41
N THR A 378 -6.86 10.88 13.73
CA THR A 378 -7.86 11.55 14.57
C THR A 378 -7.60 13.06 14.63
N THR A 379 -6.35 13.48 14.84
CA THR A 379 -5.94 14.89 14.81
C THR A 379 -6.23 15.55 13.47
N LEU A 380 -5.95 14.89 12.34
CA LEU A 380 -6.27 15.41 11.00
C LEU A 380 -7.78 15.66 10.86
N ASN A 381 -8.61 14.70 11.27
CA ASN A 381 -10.06 14.82 11.20
C ASN A 381 -10.62 15.92 12.13
N GLU A 382 -10.08 16.04 13.34
CA GLU A 382 -10.44 17.12 14.28
C GLU A 382 -10.08 18.50 13.71
N PHE A 383 -8.89 18.62 13.12
CA PHE A 383 -8.48 19.85 12.44
C PHE A 383 -9.38 20.17 11.25
N LEU A 384 -9.74 19.19 10.42
CA LEU A 384 -10.66 19.39 9.29
C LEU A 384 -12.04 19.91 9.71
N LYS A 385 -12.51 19.54 10.90
CA LYS A 385 -13.79 20.02 11.45
C LYS A 385 -13.72 21.45 11.99
N SER A 386 -12.55 21.87 12.48
CA SER A 386 -12.37 23.18 13.12
C SER A 386 -11.75 24.23 12.20
N VAL A 387 -11.03 23.82 11.15
CA VAL A 387 -10.26 24.74 10.33
C VAL A 387 -11.17 25.71 9.60
N THR A 388 -11.01 26.98 9.95
CA THR A 388 -11.52 28.11 9.20
C THR A 388 -10.32 28.96 8.81
N PHE A 389 -10.05 29.07 7.51
CA PHE A 389 -9.05 30.01 6.98
C PHE A 389 -9.56 31.46 7.06
N THR A 390 -10.09 31.88 8.20
CA THR A 390 -10.45 33.27 8.51
C THR A 390 -9.23 34.01 9.04
N GLU A 391 -9.29 35.35 9.08
CA GLU A 391 -8.19 36.18 9.61
C GLU A 391 -7.72 35.66 10.97
N LEU A 392 -6.40 35.60 11.17
CA LEU A 392 -5.81 35.22 12.45
C LEU A 392 -6.00 36.38 13.43
N ASP A 393 -7.14 36.39 14.12
CA ASP A 393 -7.24 37.07 15.41
C ASP A 393 -6.29 36.34 16.37
N GLY A 394 -5.45 37.09 17.09
CA GLY A 394 -4.26 36.61 17.82
C GLY A 394 -4.46 35.53 18.89
N GLU A 395 -5.60 34.84 18.94
CA GLU A 395 -5.97 33.81 19.90
C GLU A 395 -6.23 32.41 19.30
N ASN A 396 -5.94 32.15 18.02
CA ASN A 396 -5.98 30.79 17.47
C ASN A 396 -4.80 29.95 17.97
N LYS A 397 -4.88 29.52 19.23
CA LYS A 397 -4.02 28.50 19.85
C LYS A 397 -4.39 27.14 19.26
N PHE A 398 -3.87 26.84 18.07
CA PHE A 398 -3.72 25.44 17.68
C PHE A 398 -2.73 24.81 18.67
N SER A 399 -3.26 24.00 19.58
CA SER A 399 -2.43 23.25 20.51
C SER A 399 -1.58 22.29 19.68
N LEU A 400 -0.27 22.55 19.64
CA LEU A 400 0.72 21.66 19.03
C LEU A 400 0.54 20.28 19.64
N THR A 401 0.02 19.32 18.86
CA THR A 401 0.04 17.94 19.30
C THR A 401 1.49 17.46 19.21
N SER A 402 2.06 17.18 20.38
CA SER A 402 3.33 16.46 20.51
C SER A 402 3.26 15.15 19.73
N SER A 403 4.40 14.66 19.26
CA SER A 403 4.52 13.41 18.50
C SER A 403 3.73 12.31 19.18
N VAL A 404 2.58 11.93 18.62
CA VAL A 404 1.79 10.87 19.23
C VAL A 404 2.48 9.56 18.89
N GLN A 405 3.14 8.98 19.90
CA GLN A 405 3.74 7.66 19.78
C GLN A 405 2.66 6.69 19.27
N LYS A 406 2.95 6.03 18.13
CA LYS A 406 2.07 5.00 17.60
C LYS A 406 1.98 3.86 18.63
N PRO A 407 0.78 3.32 18.90
CA PRO A 407 0.62 2.14 19.77
C PRO A 407 1.41 0.93 19.27
N PHE A 408 1.61 0.85 17.95
CA PHE A 408 2.50 -0.13 17.32
C PHE A 408 3.88 0.52 17.10
N ASN A 409 4.80 0.26 18.02
CA ASN A 409 6.23 0.51 17.81
C ASN A 409 6.89 -0.81 17.37
N PRO A 410 7.33 -0.94 16.11
CA PRO A 410 8.01 -2.14 15.64
C PRO A 410 9.17 -2.52 16.56
N HIS A 411 9.93 -1.56 17.08
CA HIS A 411 11.10 -1.85 17.91
C HIS A 411 10.78 -2.59 19.20
N ASP A 412 9.59 -2.38 19.80
CA ASP A 412 9.23 -2.96 21.08
C ASP A 412 8.65 -4.39 20.95
N VAL A 413 8.16 -4.76 19.76
CA VAL A 413 7.45 -6.03 19.55
C VAL A 413 8.11 -6.95 18.51
N THR A 414 9.15 -6.48 17.81
CA THR A 414 9.82 -7.23 16.74
C THR A 414 10.46 -8.54 17.20
N SER A 415 10.96 -8.63 18.45
CA SER A 415 11.59 -9.87 18.97
C SER A 415 10.60 -11.01 19.06
N LYS A 416 9.47 -10.80 19.76
CA LYS A 416 8.39 -11.77 19.88
C LYS A 416 7.78 -12.13 18.53
N MET A 417 7.62 -11.15 17.64
CA MET A 417 7.14 -11.40 16.28
C MET A 417 8.08 -12.32 15.50
N ARG A 418 9.39 -12.10 15.63
CA ARG A 418 10.42 -12.93 14.97
C ARG A 418 10.42 -14.35 15.52
N GLU A 419 10.29 -14.52 16.84
CA GLU A 419 10.20 -15.83 17.48
C GLU A 419 8.97 -16.61 17.00
N ASN A 420 7.79 -15.99 17.02
CA ASN A 420 6.56 -16.60 16.51
C ASN A 420 6.68 -16.97 15.02
N LEU A 421 7.25 -16.09 14.20
CA LEU A 421 7.50 -16.38 12.80
C LEU A 421 8.40 -17.60 12.63
N SER A 422 9.48 -17.69 13.42
CA SER A 422 10.43 -18.80 13.39
C SER A 422 9.77 -20.13 13.78
N HIS A 423 9.00 -20.14 14.88
CA HIS A 423 8.28 -21.32 15.34
C HIS A 423 7.21 -21.76 14.34
N PHE A 424 6.39 -20.82 13.85
CA PHE A 424 5.35 -21.09 12.86
C PHE A 424 5.94 -21.65 11.56
N ARG A 425 7.04 -21.06 11.07
CA ARG A 425 7.73 -21.53 9.87
C ARG A 425 8.26 -22.95 10.05
N SER A 426 9.01 -23.20 11.13
CA SER A 426 9.61 -24.51 11.38
C SER A 426 8.53 -25.60 11.51
N PHE A 427 7.41 -25.27 12.15
CA PHE A 427 6.30 -26.19 12.35
C PHE A 427 5.48 -26.43 11.08
N SER A 428 5.22 -25.41 10.28
CA SER A 428 4.54 -25.56 8.99
C SER A 428 5.37 -26.36 7.99
N GLU A 429 6.69 -26.14 7.93
CA GLU A 429 7.61 -26.92 7.09
C GLU A 429 7.66 -28.39 7.53
N ALA A 430 7.63 -28.66 8.85
CA ALA A 430 7.65 -30.02 9.38
C ALA A 430 6.37 -30.82 9.12
N ASN A 431 5.23 -30.15 8.94
CA ASN A 431 3.90 -30.74 8.77
C ASN A 431 3.29 -30.48 7.38
N LYS A 432 4.09 -30.08 6.39
CA LYS A 432 3.62 -29.71 5.05
C LYS A 432 2.84 -30.81 4.30
N ASP A 433 3.07 -32.08 4.66
CA ASP A 433 2.48 -33.25 4.01
C ASP A 433 1.20 -33.73 4.74
N GLU A 434 0.88 -33.15 5.90
CA GLU A 434 -0.31 -33.48 6.68
C GLU A 434 -1.52 -32.72 6.13
N LYS A 435 -2.53 -33.44 5.64
CA LYS A 435 -3.68 -32.84 4.95
C LYS A 435 -4.74 -32.31 5.91
N THR A 436 -4.75 -32.82 7.13
CA THR A 436 -5.72 -32.44 8.18
C THR A 436 -5.33 -31.14 8.89
N ILE A 437 -4.09 -30.64 8.67
CA ILE A 437 -3.58 -29.41 9.27
C ILE A 437 -3.48 -28.32 8.20
N HIS A 438 -4.13 -27.19 8.47
CA HIS A 438 -4.06 -26.01 7.61
C HIS A 438 -3.26 -24.88 8.26
N PHE A 439 -2.34 -24.30 7.48
CA PHE A 439 -1.54 -23.16 7.90
C PHE A 439 -2.02 -21.89 7.20
N ILE A 440 -2.24 -20.83 7.99
CA ILE A 440 -2.80 -19.58 7.50
C ILE A 440 -2.14 -18.39 8.20
N ILE A 441 -2.07 -17.26 7.49
CA ILE A 441 -1.66 -15.97 8.05
C ILE A 441 -2.89 -15.07 8.04
N SER A 442 -3.17 -14.38 9.15
CA SER A 442 -4.32 -13.48 9.23
C SER A 442 -4.07 -12.27 10.14
N THR A 443 -5.09 -11.44 10.31
CA THR A 443 -5.09 -10.26 11.18
C THR A 443 -6.27 -10.28 12.13
N ILE A 444 -5.99 -10.47 13.42
CA ILE A 444 -7.02 -10.53 14.46
C ILE A 444 -6.56 -9.65 15.61
N SER A 445 -7.29 -8.57 15.88
CA SER A 445 -6.94 -7.66 16.96
C SER A 445 -7.00 -8.35 18.32
N ASP A 446 -5.88 -8.32 19.07
CA ASP A 446 -5.83 -8.83 20.43
C ASP A 446 -4.85 -8.04 21.29
N ALA A 447 -5.39 -7.16 22.13
CA ALA A 447 -4.61 -6.37 23.08
C ALA A 447 -3.89 -7.22 24.13
N SER A 448 -4.34 -8.45 24.39
CA SER A 448 -3.71 -9.37 25.35
C SER A 448 -2.44 -10.00 24.79
N ASN A 449 -2.22 -9.91 23.49
CA ASN A 449 -1.12 -10.53 22.77
C ASN A 449 -0.47 -9.54 21.79
N PRO A 450 0.25 -8.51 22.24
CA PRO A 450 0.76 -7.47 21.32
C PRO A 450 1.73 -8.01 20.26
N GLY A 451 1.65 -7.43 19.05
CA GLY A 451 2.47 -7.72 17.87
C GLY A 451 1.93 -8.84 17.01
N SER A 452 2.30 -10.07 17.37
CA SER A 452 1.79 -11.28 16.72
C SER A 452 1.63 -12.41 17.73
N SER A 453 0.82 -13.40 17.36
CA SER A 453 0.69 -14.65 18.10
C SER A 453 0.34 -15.80 17.16
N ILE A 454 0.51 -17.03 17.63
CA ILE A 454 0.07 -18.23 16.92
C ILE A 454 -1.19 -18.74 17.61
N TYR A 455 -2.28 -18.79 16.86
CA TYR A 455 -3.57 -19.30 17.32
C TYR A 455 -3.75 -20.73 16.83
N LEU A 456 -4.28 -21.58 17.69
CA LEU A 456 -4.65 -22.95 17.39
C LEU A 456 -6.17 -23.06 17.39
N TYR A 457 -6.71 -23.60 16.30
CA TYR A 457 -8.10 -23.95 16.20
C TYR A 457 -8.22 -25.46 15.95
N GLU A 458 -9.09 -26.11 16.69
CA GLU A 458 -9.40 -27.53 16.55
C GLU A 458 -10.89 -27.68 16.24
N LYS A 459 -11.22 -28.36 15.14
CA LYS A 459 -12.60 -28.59 14.68
C LYS A 459 -13.41 -27.29 14.62
N GLY A 460 -12.79 -26.25 14.06
CA GLY A 460 -13.37 -24.92 13.91
C GLY A 460 -13.46 -24.07 15.19
N LYS A 461 -12.98 -24.55 16.35
CA LYS A 461 -13.01 -23.82 17.62
C LYS A 461 -11.62 -23.36 18.05
N LEU A 462 -11.50 -22.11 18.50
CA LEU A 462 -10.25 -21.58 19.06
C LEU A 462 -9.93 -22.26 20.39
N THR A 463 -8.79 -22.95 20.46
CA THR A 463 -8.34 -23.68 21.66
C THR A 463 -7.20 -22.97 22.38
N ASP A 464 -6.26 -22.37 21.65
CA ASP A 464 -5.13 -21.64 22.22
C ASP A 464 -4.81 -20.36 21.42
N LYS A 465 -4.56 -19.27 22.14
CA LYS A 465 -4.16 -17.96 21.57
C LYS A 465 -2.65 -17.71 21.62
N LYS A 466 -1.90 -18.54 22.35
CA LYS A 466 -0.45 -18.45 22.55
C LYS A 466 0.20 -19.80 22.27
N PHE A 467 -0.30 -20.49 21.26
CA PHE A 467 0.20 -21.81 20.90
C PHE A 467 1.70 -21.72 20.63
N GLN A 468 2.48 -22.60 21.26
CA GLN A 468 3.92 -22.72 21.05
C GLN A 468 4.18 -24.02 20.29
N PRO A 469 4.32 -23.95 18.95
CA PRO A 469 4.59 -25.13 18.16
C PRO A 469 5.95 -25.70 18.54
N VAL A 470 5.98 -26.96 18.98
CA VAL A 470 7.21 -27.72 19.13
C VAL A 470 7.60 -28.33 17.79
N SER A 471 8.86 -28.17 17.39
CA SER A 471 9.41 -28.80 16.19
C SER A 471 9.40 -30.33 16.30
N LYS A 472 9.34 -31.02 15.16
CA LYS A 472 9.41 -32.49 15.11
C LYS A 472 10.61 -32.97 15.94
N PRO A 473 10.43 -33.89 16.90
CA PRO A 473 11.53 -34.36 17.72
C PRO A 473 12.62 -34.97 16.83
N PRO A 474 13.91 -34.81 17.18
CA PRO A 474 15.00 -35.39 16.40
C PRO A 474 14.79 -36.89 16.22
N PRO A 475 15.19 -37.47 15.07
CA PRO A 475 15.21 -38.92 14.92
C PRO A 475 16.00 -39.56 16.07
N PRO A 476 15.54 -40.70 16.61
CA PRO A 476 16.25 -41.37 17.69
C PRO A 476 17.70 -41.70 17.26
N ILE A 477 18.67 -41.38 18.12
CA ILE A 477 20.09 -41.61 17.84
C ILE A 477 20.42 -43.05 18.19
N VAL A 478 20.88 -43.85 17.22
CA VAL A 478 21.40 -45.20 17.49
C VAL A 478 22.70 -45.08 18.28
N LYS A 479 22.67 -45.48 19.56
CA LYS A 479 23.79 -45.43 20.49
C LYS A 479 24.72 -46.63 20.34
N ASN A 480 24.15 -47.83 20.12
CA ASN A 480 24.93 -49.04 19.91
C ASN A 480 24.09 -50.15 19.26
N VAL A 481 24.73 -51.07 18.54
CA VAL A 481 24.11 -52.28 17.99
C VAL A 481 24.93 -53.47 18.48
N LEU A 482 24.34 -54.35 19.30
CA LEU A 482 24.98 -55.54 19.84
C LEU A 482 24.14 -56.77 19.51
N ASP A 483 24.73 -57.73 18.81
CA ASP A 483 24.23 -59.04 18.36
C ASP A 483 22.84 -59.03 17.68
N GLN A 484 21.77 -58.61 18.37
CA GLN A 484 20.39 -58.45 17.86
C GLN A 484 19.59 -57.29 18.49
N THR A 485 20.26 -56.38 19.22
CA THR A 485 19.61 -55.31 20.01
C THR A 485 20.14 -53.93 19.58
N VAL A 486 19.23 -53.01 19.24
CA VAL A 486 19.54 -51.62 18.85
C VAL A 486 19.21 -50.69 20.03
N PHE A 487 20.23 -50.03 20.58
CA PHE A 487 20.05 -49.05 21.65
C PHE A 487 19.77 -47.68 21.03
N LEU A 488 18.58 -47.13 21.25
CA LEU A 488 18.18 -45.80 20.78
C LEU A 488 18.23 -44.81 21.95
N LYS A 489 18.91 -43.67 21.76
CA LYS A 489 18.81 -42.52 22.65
C LYS A 489 17.68 -41.62 22.14
N LEU A 490 16.63 -41.50 22.94
CA LEU A 490 15.49 -40.61 22.69
C LEU A 490 15.71 -39.28 23.43
N HIS A 491 15.03 -38.23 22.97
CA HIS A 491 14.95 -36.98 23.72
C HIS A 491 13.91 -37.12 24.83
N ALA A 492 14.24 -36.63 26.03
CA ALA A 492 13.40 -36.75 27.22
C ALA A 492 12.07 -36.00 27.01
N CYS A 493 10.96 -36.74 27.04
CA CYS A 493 9.60 -36.20 27.18
C CYS A 493 9.05 -36.69 28.52
N SER A 494 8.42 -35.80 29.27
CA SER A 494 7.68 -36.17 30.48
C SER A 494 6.32 -36.73 30.09
N PHE A 495 6.01 -37.95 30.51
CA PHE A 495 4.69 -38.58 30.35
C PHE A 495 4.23 -39.20 31.68
N THR A 496 2.92 -39.42 31.80
CA THR A 496 2.30 -40.10 32.94
C THR A 496 1.43 -41.26 32.46
N LEU A 497 1.44 -42.37 33.19
CA LEU A 497 0.63 -43.56 32.91
C LEU A 497 -0.79 -43.35 33.44
N ASP A 498 -1.78 -43.84 32.70
CA ASP A 498 -3.18 -43.74 33.08
C ASP A 498 -3.61 -44.94 33.95
N PRO A 499 -3.82 -44.74 35.27
CA PRO A 499 -4.28 -45.79 36.18
C PRO A 499 -5.65 -46.37 35.81
N ASN A 500 -6.46 -45.68 35.01
CA ASN A 500 -7.76 -46.19 34.56
C ASN A 500 -7.64 -47.29 33.50
N THR A 501 -6.48 -47.37 32.84
CA THR A 501 -6.22 -48.34 31.77
C THR A 501 -5.33 -49.48 32.26
N ALA A 502 -4.57 -49.27 33.34
CA ALA A 502 -3.60 -50.21 33.87
C ALA A 502 -4.22 -51.58 34.20
N ASN A 503 -3.61 -52.64 33.69
CA ASN A 503 -3.95 -54.01 34.05
C ASN A 503 -3.73 -54.26 35.56
N THR A 504 -4.53 -55.16 36.14
CA THR A 504 -4.64 -55.42 37.58
C THR A 504 -3.32 -55.82 38.28
N PRO A 505 -2.41 -56.64 37.73
CA PRO A 505 -1.10 -56.92 38.32
C PRO A 505 -0.02 -55.82 38.13
N LEU A 506 -0.35 -54.67 37.52
CA LEU A 506 0.60 -53.56 37.39
C LEU A 506 0.50 -52.61 38.58
N ILE A 507 1.64 -52.19 39.13
CA ILE A 507 1.72 -51.15 40.16
C ILE A 507 2.33 -49.92 39.53
N LEU A 508 1.59 -48.81 39.51
CA LEU A 508 2.09 -47.50 39.10
C LEU A 508 2.68 -46.75 40.29
N PHE A 509 3.87 -46.17 40.14
CA PHE A 509 4.56 -45.43 41.19
C PHE A 509 5.33 -44.23 40.62
N GLU A 510 5.93 -43.43 41.51
CA GLU A 510 6.56 -42.14 41.16
C GLU A 510 5.62 -41.26 40.31
N GLU A 511 4.48 -40.87 40.88
CA GLU A 511 3.48 -40.04 40.19
C GLU A 511 3.00 -40.65 38.85
N ASN A 512 2.87 -41.98 38.81
CA ASN A 512 2.50 -42.75 37.61
C ASN A 512 3.51 -42.63 36.46
N ARG A 513 4.78 -42.30 36.73
CA ARG A 513 5.83 -42.26 35.68
C ARG A 513 6.56 -43.58 35.55
N LYS A 514 6.47 -44.45 36.56
CA LYS A 514 7.06 -45.79 36.59
C LYS A 514 6.00 -46.84 36.86
N MET A 515 6.30 -48.08 36.45
CA MET A 515 5.46 -49.23 36.74
C MET A 515 6.29 -50.47 37.06
N THR A 516 5.74 -51.37 37.87
CA THR A 516 6.26 -52.71 38.13
C THR A 516 5.15 -53.75 38.01
N CYS A 517 5.52 -54.99 37.75
CA CYS A 517 4.60 -56.13 37.69
C CYS A 517 4.94 -57.07 38.84
N GLU A 518 4.25 -56.90 39.97
CA GLU A 518 4.27 -57.86 41.07
C GLU A 518 3.00 -58.68 40.92
N GLY A 519 3.08 -60.01 40.82
CA GLY A 519 1.93 -60.88 40.49
C GLY A 519 0.74 -60.87 41.48
N GLU A 520 0.62 -59.87 42.34
CA GLU A 520 -0.53 -59.58 43.20
C GLU A 520 -1.48 -58.56 42.54
N ILE A 521 -2.78 -58.87 42.55
CA ILE A 521 -3.83 -58.05 41.95
C ILE A 521 -3.98 -56.75 42.73
N GLN A 522 -3.73 -55.62 42.08
CA GLN A 522 -3.95 -54.29 42.62
C GLN A 522 -5.45 -53.95 42.65
N PRO A 523 -5.93 -53.27 43.71
CA PRO A 523 -7.34 -52.94 43.89
C PRO A 523 -7.73 -51.71 43.05
N TYR A 524 -7.46 -51.75 41.74
CA TYR A 524 -7.90 -50.70 40.84
C TYR A 524 -9.43 -50.71 40.69
N PRO A 525 -10.09 -49.54 40.66
CA PRO A 525 -11.53 -49.47 40.38
C PRO A 525 -11.86 -50.02 38.98
N ASP A 526 -12.98 -50.73 38.86
CA ASP A 526 -13.49 -51.16 37.55
C ASP A 526 -13.66 -49.96 36.62
N HIS A 527 -13.10 -50.08 35.41
CA HIS A 527 -13.14 -49.04 34.40
C HIS A 527 -13.29 -49.67 33.01
N PRO A 528 -14.14 -49.13 32.11
CA PRO A 528 -14.39 -49.71 30.79
C PRO A 528 -13.13 -49.80 29.92
N ASP A 529 -12.17 -48.89 30.13
CA ASP A 529 -10.92 -48.85 29.38
C ASP A 529 -9.78 -49.68 30.01
N ARG A 530 -10.06 -50.45 31.07
CA ARG A 530 -9.06 -51.25 31.78
C ARG A 530 -8.71 -52.52 31.00
N PHE A 531 -7.41 -52.77 30.80
CA PHE A 531 -6.96 -54.01 30.19
C PHE A 531 -7.23 -55.21 31.10
N GLY A 532 -7.88 -56.24 30.57
CA GLY A 532 -8.24 -57.47 31.30
C GLY A 532 -7.03 -58.33 31.68
N ASP A 533 -7.25 -59.30 32.56
CA ASP A 533 -6.22 -60.08 33.29
C ASP A 533 -5.28 -60.94 32.40
N GLU A 534 -5.54 -61.02 31.10
CA GLU A 534 -4.80 -61.89 30.17
C GLU A 534 -3.45 -61.31 29.75
N CYS A 535 -3.26 -59.98 29.77
CA CYS A 535 -2.01 -59.33 29.34
C CYS A 535 -1.69 -58.07 30.17
N PRO A 536 -0.46 -57.96 30.73
CA PRO A 536 -0.02 -56.76 31.43
C PRO A 536 0.21 -55.58 30.47
N GLN A 537 -0.76 -54.66 30.45
CA GLN A 537 -0.83 -53.49 29.57
C GLN A 537 -1.29 -52.22 30.32
N VAL A 538 -0.85 -51.04 29.86
CA VAL A 538 -1.27 -49.72 30.35
C VAL A 538 -1.07 -48.65 29.26
N LEU A 539 -1.90 -47.59 29.27
CA LEU A 539 -1.80 -46.42 28.37
C LEU A 539 -1.21 -45.20 29.08
N CYS A 540 -0.71 -44.23 28.32
CA CYS A 540 -0.36 -42.90 28.84
C CYS A 540 -1.58 -41.96 28.91
N ARG A 541 -1.57 -41.03 29.86
CA ARG A 541 -2.66 -40.08 30.11
C ARG A 541 -2.67 -38.91 29.13
N GLU A 542 -1.51 -38.49 28.63
CA GLU A 542 -1.41 -37.37 27.69
C GLU A 542 -1.92 -37.77 26.29
N MET A 543 -3.19 -37.49 25.99
CA MET A 543 -3.70 -37.45 24.61
C MET A 543 -3.31 -36.11 23.96
N GLY A 544 -2.07 -36.01 23.51
CA GLY A 544 -1.60 -34.88 22.72
C GLY A 544 -1.11 -35.36 21.36
N PHE A 545 -1.66 -34.82 20.28
CA PHE A 545 -1.29 -35.07 18.87
C PHE A 545 0.16 -34.69 18.51
N ALA A 546 1.08 -34.56 19.47
CA ALA A 546 2.45 -34.11 19.27
C ALA A 546 3.51 -35.19 19.56
N CYS A 547 3.15 -36.46 19.75
CA CYS A 547 4.11 -37.56 19.86
C CYS A 547 4.01 -38.50 18.65
N PHE A 548 4.21 -37.97 17.45
CA PHE A 548 4.62 -38.82 16.34
C PHE A 548 6.06 -39.26 16.63
N VAL A 549 6.16 -40.48 17.15
CA VAL A 549 7.39 -41.26 17.40
C VAL A 549 8.06 -41.00 18.77
N CYS A 550 7.40 -41.43 19.85
CA CYS A 550 8.11 -41.86 21.06
C CYS A 550 8.11 -43.40 21.10
N PHE A 551 9.22 -44.02 20.69
CA PHE A 551 9.46 -45.43 21.00
C PHE A 551 10.07 -45.51 22.39
N ALA A 552 9.29 -45.65 23.47
CA ALA A 552 9.90 -45.96 24.76
C ALA A 552 10.40 -47.41 24.73
N TYR A 553 11.72 -47.63 24.80
CA TYR A 553 12.28 -48.95 25.12
C TYR A 553 12.67 -48.95 26.60
N ILE A 554 12.04 -49.83 27.35
CA ILE A 554 12.30 -50.02 28.77
C ILE A 554 13.34 -51.14 28.90
N ALA A 555 14.47 -50.84 29.54
CA ALA A 555 15.46 -51.85 29.88
C ALA A 555 14.94 -52.69 31.06
N CYS A 556 14.79 -54.00 30.84
CA CYS A 556 14.60 -54.97 31.91
C CYS A 556 15.91 -55.74 32.06
N GLU A 557 16.52 -55.73 33.25
CA GLU A 557 17.79 -56.42 33.47
C GLU A 557 17.69 -57.95 33.29
N HIS A 558 16.49 -58.55 33.29
CA HIS A 558 16.33 -60.00 33.30
C HIS A 558 15.31 -60.56 32.27
N CYS A 559 14.76 -59.74 31.37
CA CYS A 559 13.74 -60.21 30.43
C CYS A 559 14.01 -59.76 29.00
N ASN A 560 14.17 -60.77 28.12
CA ASN A 560 14.30 -60.58 26.68
C ASN A 560 13.02 -59.97 26.09
N VAL A 561 13.15 -58.69 25.74
CA VAL A 561 12.30 -57.86 24.85
C VAL A 561 10.89 -57.53 25.37
N ILE A 562 10.67 -56.25 25.66
CA ILE A 562 9.37 -55.58 25.79
C ILE A 562 9.09 -54.91 24.44
N TYR A 563 7.93 -55.17 23.82
CA TYR A 563 7.52 -54.50 22.59
C TYR A 563 6.48 -53.41 22.91
N VAL A 564 6.82 -52.16 22.61
CA VAL A 564 5.85 -51.05 22.60
C VAL A 564 5.34 -50.92 21.17
N TYR A 565 4.08 -51.29 20.95
CA TYR A 565 3.42 -51.12 19.65
C TYR A 565 2.55 -49.86 19.69
N LEU A 566 2.73 -48.96 18.73
CA LEU A 566 1.71 -47.98 18.40
C LEU A 566 0.66 -48.71 17.54
N ARG A 567 -0.46 -49.15 18.13
CA ARG A 567 -1.58 -49.70 17.34
C ARG A 567 -2.53 -48.57 16.98
N ILE A 568 -2.46 -48.11 15.74
CA ILE A 568 -3.51 -47.28 15.14
C ILE A 568 -4.69 -48.22 14.86
N THR A 569 -5.72 -48.18 15.70
CA THR A 569 -6.94 -48.97 15.47
C THR A 569 -7.97 -48.07 14.80
N ILE A 570 -8.22 -48.28 13.51
CA ILE A 570 -9.36 -47.65 12.83
C ILE A 570 -10.60 -48.47 13.20
N GLN A 571 -11.34 -48.04 14.22
CA GLN A 571 -12.73 -48.44 14.40
C GLN A 571 -13.59 -47.19 14.26
N SER A 572 -14.36 -47.15 13.17
CA SER A 572 -15.50 -46.24 12.96
C SER A 572 -15.33 -44.80 13.49
N GLN A 573 -14.79 -43.94 12.61
CA GLN A 573 -14.88 -42.46 12.67
C GLN A 573 -14.06 -41.68 13.73
N TRP A 574 -13.07 -42.29 14.40
CA TRP A 574 -12.11 -41.53 15.22
C TRP A 574 -10.67 -42.04 15.04
N LEU A 575 -9.71 -41.13 14.85
CA LEU A 575 -8.27 -41.40 14.98
C LEU A 575 -7.86 -41.18 16.44
N LEU A 576 -7.81 -42.26 17.22
CA LEU A 576 -7.20 -42.27 18.55
C LEU A 576 -5.77 -42.80 18.42
N THR A 577 -4.78 -41.93 18.58
CA THR A 577 -3.38 -42.35 18.79
C THR A 577 -3.17 -42.62 20.28
N GLN A 578 -3.14 -43.90 20.66
CA GLN A 578 -2.81 -44.34 22.02
C GLN A 578 -1.46 -45.08 22.02
N LEU A 579 -0.61 -44.76 23.00
CA LEU A 579 0.67 -45.43 23.23
C LEU A 579 0.42 -46.69 24.06
N PHE A 580 0.69 -47.88 23.53
CA PHE A 580 0.54 -49.14 24.28
C PHE A 580 1.89 -49.65 24.77
N VAL A 581 2.00 -49.92 26.08
CA VAL A 581 3.13 -50.66 26.64
C VAL A 581 2.70 -52.11 26.86
N VAL A 582 3.34 -53.08 26.18
CA VAL A 582 3.03 -54.51 26.30
C VAL A 582 4.25 -55.27 26.82
N LEU A 583 4.12 -55.87 28.01
CA LEU A 583 5.14 -56.78 28.55
C LEU A 583 4.99 -58.17 27.92
N ASN A 584 6.11 -58.83 27.59
CA ASN A 584 6.10 -60.15 26.94
C ASN A 584 5.46 -61.21 27.88
N PRO A 585 4.42 -61.95 27.45
CA PRO A 585 3.69 -62.89 28.31
C PRO A 585 4.52 -64.09 28.79
N ASN A 586 5.65 -64.40 28.15
CA ASN A 586 6.56 -65.46 28.63
C ASN A 586 7.37 -65.08 29.88
N VAL A 587 7.24 -63.84 30.36
CA VAL A 587 7.97 -63.31 31.53
C VAL A 587 7.20 -63.51 32.84
N ALA A 588 5.90 -63.83 32.79
CA ALA A 588 5.03 -64.02 33.96
C ALA A 588 5.42 -65.20 34.89
N LYS A 589 6.53 -65.90 34.63
CA LYS A 589 7.04 -67.00 35.45
C LYS A 589 8.15 -66.61 36.43
N TYR A 590 8.65 -65.38 36.41
CA TYR A 590 9.73 -64.95 37.30
C TYR A 590 9.19 -64.00 38.37
N LYS A 591 8.97 -64.54 39.59
CA LYS A 591 8.88 -63.73 40.81
C LYS A 591 10.26 -63.15 41.08
N ASN A 592 10.50 -61.89 40.74
CA ASN A 592 11.51 -61.02 41.38
C ASN A 592 11.38 -59.57 40.88
N LEU A 593 11.73 -58.63 41.75
CA LEU A 593 11.63 -57.18 41.56
C LEU A 593 12.09 -56.72 40.17
N MET A 594 11.20 -56.04 39.45
CA MET A 594 11.57 -55.23 38.29
C MET A 594 11.74 -53.78 38.75
N ASP A 595 12.98 -53.36 38.98
CA ASP A 595 13.30 -51.93 39.09
C ASP A 595 13.43 -51.33 37.69
N LEU A 596 12.40 -50.60 37.28
CA LEU A 596 12.37 -49.84 36.03
C LEU A 596 12.95 -48.43 36.27
N ASN A 597 14.22 -48.22 35.87
CA ASN A 597 14.79 -46.86 35.78
C ASN A 597 14.85 -46.41 34.32
N ILE A 598 14.06 -45.39 33.97
CA ILE A 598 14.06 -44.74 32.67
C ILE A 598 14.84 -43.42 32.86
N ILE A 599 16.06 -43.32 32.29
CA ILE A 599 16.89 -42.10 32.27
C ILE A 599 16.66 -41.35 30.96
#